data_AF-A0A377Q224-F1
#
_entry.id   AF-A0A377Q224-F1
#
_cell.length_a   1.000
_cell.length_b   1.000
_cell.length_c   1.000
_cell.angle_alpha   90.00
_cell.angle_beta   90.00
_cell.angle_gamma   90.00
#
_symmetry.space_group_name_H-M   'P 1'
#
loop_
_entity.id
_entity.type
_entity.pdbx_description
1 polymer ?
#
loop_
_entity_poly.entity_id
_entity_poly.type
_entity_poly.pdbx_seq_one_letter_code
_entity_poly.pdbx_strand_id
1 'polypeptide(L)'
;MDEKLSIQIWVWYLADEFKPVLELCVLCQALEFLSLEAVEQSSTIAYCPACEVWSDMMLPLNNFLENFPERLTQEMRIKIERLWNICNELSEVAFHCDDYEIFHNQEWNQVRSEAREILSVVDWQNVKNDADDLMLKCRMSLYPYMYKH
;
A
#
# COMPACT_ATOMS: atom_id res chain seq x y z
N MET A 1 -2.16 -25.84 -3.98
CA MET A 1 -1.16 -25.02 -4.68
C MET A 1 -1.69 -23.62 -4.53
N ASP A 2 -1.18 -22.87 -3.55
CA ASP A 2 -1.66 -21.51 -3.31
C ASP A 2 -1.34 -20.70 -4.56
N GLU A 3 -2.39 -20.29 -5.26
CA GLU A 3 -2.28 -19.44 -6.42
C GLU A 3 -1.69 -18.10 -5.96
N LYS A 4 -0.67 -17.62 -6.66
CA LYS A 4 -0.02 -16.36 -6.29
C LYS A 4 -1.03 -15.22 -6.37
N LEU A 5 -1.03 -14.33 -5.39
CA LEU A 5 -1.93 -13.17 -5.37
C LEU A 5 -1.73 -12.26 -6.60
N SER A 6 -0.52 -12.21 -7.16
CA SER A 6 -0.24 -11.55 -8.43
C SER A 6 -1.10 -12.08 -9.59
N ILE A 7 -1.40 -13.38 -9.64
CA ILE A 7 -2.31 -13.98 -10.63
C ILE A 7 -3.75 -13.60 -10.31
N GLN A 8 -4.12 -13.63 -9.04
CA GLN A 8 -5.48 -13.32 -8.59
C GLN A 8 -5.92 -11.89 -8.96
N ILE A 9 -4.98 -10.92 -8.96
CA ILE A 9 -5.21 -9.54 -9.44
C ILE A 9 -5.71 -9.55 -10.89
N TRP A 10 -5.06 -10.32 -11.77
CA TRP A 10 -5.45 -10.42 -13.18
C TRP A 10 -6.77 -11.16 -13.36
N VAL A 11 -7.04 -12.18 -12.55
CA VAL A 11 -8.32 -12.90 -12.56
C VAL A 11 -9.47 -11.95 -12.20
N TRP A 12 -9.31 -11.13 -11.15
CA TRP A 12 -10.32 -10.13 -10.78
C TRP A 12 -10.49 -9.08 -11.86
N TYR A 13 -9.40 -8.59 -12.44
CA TYR A 13 -9.46 -7.60 -13.52
C TYR A 13 -10.23 -8.12 -14.75
N LEU A 14 -9.96 -9.37 -15.17
CA LEU A 14 -10.65 -10.01 -16.30
C LEU A 14 -12.12 -10.35 -16.00
N ALA A 15 -12.50 -10.40 -14.73
CA ALA A 15 -13.87 -10.59 -14.27
C ALA A 15 -14.63 -9.27 -14.03
N ASP A 16 -14.08 -8.13 -14.48
CA ASP A 16 -14.61 -6.78 -14.24
C ASP A 16 -14.74 -6.41 -12.74
N GLU A 17 -14.04 -7.13 -11.84
CA GLU A 17 -13.98 -6.85 -10.42
C GLU A 17 -12.95 -5.73 -10.14
N PHE A 18 -13.18 -4.52 -10.68
CA PHE A 18 -12.21 -3.43 -10.67
C PHE A 18 -11.90 -2.84 -9.29
N LYS A 19 -12.86 -2.84 -8.37
CA LYS A 19 -12.68 -2.27 -7.02
C LYS A 19 -11.60 -2.99 -6.21
N PRO A 20 -11.64 -4.32 -6.00
CA PRO A 20 -10.59 -5.02 -5.26
C PRO A 20 -9.23 -4.98 -5.96
N VAL A 21 -9.19 -4.92 -7.30
CA VAL A 21 -7.94 -4.71 -8.05
C VAL A 21 -7.34 -3.34 -7.71
N LEU A 22 -8.13 -2.28 -7.79
CA LEU A 22 -7.69 -0.93 -7.48
C LEU A 22 -7.22 -0.81 -6.03
N GLU A 23 -8.00 -1.32 -5.08
CA GLU A 23 -7.67 -1.25 -3.65
C GLU A 23 -6.39 -2.02 -3.32
N LEU A 24 -6.18 -3.21 -3.91
CA LEU A 24 -4.96 -3.98 -3.71
C LEU A 24 -3.74 -3.29 -4.35
N CYS A 25 -3.88 -2.68 -5.54
CA CYS A 25 -2.78 -1.94 -6.15
C CYS A 25 -2.41 -0.69 -5.35
N VAL A 26 -3.41 0.07 -4.85
CA VAL A 26 -3.18 1.22 -3.95
C VAL A 26 -2.45 0.78 -2.69
N LEU A 27 -2.88 -0.33 -2.06
CA LEU A 27 -2.19 -0.92 -0.92
C LEU A 27 -0.73 -1.24 -1.26
N CYS A 28 -0.47 -1.92 -2.39
CA CYS A 28 0.88 -2.32 -2.76
C CYS A 28 1.80 -1.14 -3.10
N GLN A 29 1.29 -0.07 -3.72
CA GLN A 29 2.08 1.15 -3.93
C GLN A 29 2.46 1.81 -2.60
N ALA A 30 1.51 1.89 -1.67
CA ALA A 30 1.78 2.39 -0.33
C ALA A 30 2.82 1.53 0.40
N LEU A 31 2.71 0.20 0.34
CA LEU A 31 3.68 -0.73 0.90
C LEU A 31 5.05 -0.60 0.24
N GLU A 32 5.11 -0.38 -1.08
CA GLU A 32 6.37 -0.17 -1.80
C GLU A 32 7.10 1.05 -1.24
N PHE A 33 6.41 2.18 -1.07
CA PHE A 33 6.97 3.34 -0.38
C PHE A 33 7.39 3.04 1.06
N LEU A 34 6.54 2.39 1.86
CA LEU A 34 6.84 2.06 3.26
C LEU A 34 8.04 1.11 3.41
N SER A 35 8.35 0.35 2.35
CA SER A 35 9.45 -0.61 2.31
C SER A 35 10.81 0.00 1.95
N LEU A 36 10.83 1.23 1.42
CA LEU A 36 12.02 1.95 1.01
C LEU A 36 12.94 2.29 2.19
N GLU A 37 14.22 2.48 1.90
CA GLU A 37 15.17 2.96 2.89
C GLU A 37 14.96 4.47 3.16
N ALA A 38 15.42 4.95 4.32
CA ALA A 38 15.12 6.29 4.83
C ALA A 38 15.41 7.41 3.81
N VAL A 39 16.56 7.35 3.15
CA VAL A 39 16.98 8.35 2.15
C VAL A 39 16.02 8.39 0.96
N GLU A 40 15.53 7.23 0.50
CA GLU A 40 14.61 7.14 -0.63
C GLU A 40 13.22 7.70 -0.24
N GLN A 41 12.74 7.38 0.98
CA GLN A 41 11.50 7.94 1.53
C GLN A 41 11.57 9.46 1.66
N SER A 42 12.64 10.00 2.26
CA SER A 42 12.82 11.45 2.37
C SER A 42 12.90 12.15 1.00
N SER A 43 13.46 11.49 -0.01
CA SER A 43 13.62 12.08 -1.35
C SER A 43 12.34 12.13 -2.19
N THR A 44 11.29 11.40 -1.79
CA THR A 44 10.05 11.25 -2.55
C THR A 44 8.88 12.06 -2.00
N ILE A 45 9.00 12.56 -0.76
CA ILE A 45 8.01 13.43 -0.12
C ILE A 45 8.35 14.90 -0.40
N ALA A 46 7.36 15.68 -0.83
CA ALA A 46 7.55 17.07 -1.26
C ALA A 46 7.29 18.11 -0.15
N TYR A 47 6.36 17.82 0.76
CA TYR A 47 5.92 18.68 1.85
C TYR A 47 6.12 17.96 3.19
N CYS A 48 5.14 18.03 4.10
CA CYS A 48 5.25 17.48 5.45
C CYS A 48 5.31 15.94 5.38
N PRO A 49 6.43 15.31 5.80
CA PRO A 49 6.62 13.86 5.71
C PRO A 49 5.62 13.06 6.52
N ALA A 50 5.31 13.52 7.74
CA ALA A 50 4.31 12.87 8.57
C ALA A 50 2.91 12.96 7.95
N CYS A 51 2.51 14.12 7.41
CA CYS A 51 1.18 14.28 6.83
C CYS A 51 1.01 13.46 5.55
N GLU A 52 1.96 13.54 4.61
CA GLU A 52 1.87 12.82 3.35
C GLU A 52 1.96 11.31 3.54
N VAL A 53 2.89 10.83 4.38
CA VAL A 53 2.98 9.39 4.62
C VAL A 53 1.79 8.88 5.40
N TRP A 54 1.21 9.68 6.30
CA TRP A 54 -0.06 9.31 6.93
C TRP A 54 -1.18 9.15 5.90
N SER A 55 -1.43 10.18 5.07
CA SER A 55 -2.58 10.21 4.17
C SER A 55 -2.44 9.26 3.00
N ASP A 56 -1.25 9.18 2.41
CA ASP A 56 -1.05 8.56 1.11
C ASP A 56 -0.51 7.14 1.23
N MET A 57 0.10 6.77 2.37
CA MET A 57 0.78 5.49 2.53
C MET A 57 0.26 4.66 3.72
N MET A 58 0.01 5.27 4.88
CA MET A 58 -0.48 4.54 6.06
C MET A 58 -2.00 4.35 6.03
N LEU A 59 -2.77 5.38 5.70
CA LEU A 59 -4.23 5.31 5.65
C LEU A 59 -4.77 4.26 4.65
N PRO A 60 -4.14 4.02 3.47
CA PRO A 60 -4.47 2.88 2.63
C PRO A 60 -4.50 1.52 3.32
N LEU A 61 -3.66 1.29 4.35
CA LEU A 61 -3.68 0.05 5.14
C LEU A 61 -5.05 -0.13 5.80
N ASN A 62 -5.54 0.90 6.50
CA ASN A 62 -6.83 0.87 7.17
C ASN A 62 -7.99 0.76 6.18
N ASN A 63 -7.96 1.55 5.10
CA ASN A 63 -8.99 1.52 4.07
C ASN A 63 -9.15 0.12 3.45
N PHE A 64 -8.02 -0.56 3.23
CA PHE A 64 -8.02 -1.94 2.74
C PHE A 64 -8.57 -2.94 3.78
N LEU A 65 -8.25 -2.76 5.06
CA LEU A 65 -8.77 -3.59 6.15
C LEU A 65 -10.29 -3.45 6.34
N GLU A 66 -10.83 -2.24 6.18
CA GLU A 66 -12.27 -1.97 6.26
C GLU A 66 -13.06 -2.63 5.12
N ASN A 67 -12.42 -2.82 3.96
CA ASN A 67 -13.03 -3.42 2.77
C ASN A 67 -12.33 -4.75 2.40
N PHE A 68 -11.83 -5.49 3.40
CA PHE A 68 -10.98 -6.64 3.17
C PHE A 68 -11.66 -7.69 2.26
N PRO A 69 -11.08 -8.02 1.09
CA PRO A 69 -11.71 -8.95 0.16
C PRO A 69 -11.85 -10.36 0.76
N GLU A 70 -13.07 -10.92 0.72
CA GLU A 70 -13.38 -12.26 1.29
C GLU A 70 -12.52 -13.40 0.71
N ARG A 71 -12.01 -13.23 -0.51
CA ARG A 71 -11.18 -14.22 -1.21
C ARG A 71 -9.72 -14.19 -0.78
N LEU A 72 -9.30 -13.19 0.00
CA LEU A 72 -7.94 -13.13 0.56
C LEU A 72 -7.84 -13.93 1.86
N THR A 73 -6.64 -14.43 2.14
CA THR A 73 -6.40 -15.27 3.31
C THR A 73 -6.45 -14.46 4.60
N GLN A 74 -6.89 -15.10 5.69
CA GLN A 74 -6.83 -14.50 7.03
C GLN A 74 -5.39 -14.14 7.44
N GLU A 75 -4.40 -14.89 6.94
CA GLU A 75 -2.98 -14.56 7.16
C GLU A 75 -2.63 -13.19 6.59
N MET A 76 -3.08 -12.87 5.37
CA MET A 76 -2.86 -11.56 4.76
C MET A 76 -3.49 -10.44 5.62
N ARG A 77 -4.72 -10.66 6.11
CA ARG A 77 -5.40 -9.73 7.02
C ARG A 77 -4.57 -9.45 8.26
N ILE A 78 -4.08 -10.51 8.92
CA ILE A 78 -3.28 -10.40 10.14
C ILE A 78 -1.98 -9.62 9.89
N LYS A 79 -1.30 -9.86 8.76
CA LYS A 79 -0.06 -9.12 8.42
C LYS A 79 -0.33 -7.62 8.22
N ILE A 80 -1.40 -7.26 7.49
CA ILE A 80 -1.76 -5.86 7.28
C ILE A 80 -2.20 -5.20 8.60
N GLU A 81 -3.01 -5.87 9.43
CA GLU A 81 -3.40 -5.38 10.76
C GLU A 81 -2.18 -5.12 11.64
N ARG A 82 -1.19 -6.02 11.61
CA ARG A 82 0.06 -5.85 12.34
C ARG A 82 0.83 -4.62 11.88
N LEU A 83 1.01 -4.44 10.58
CA LEU A 83 1.67 -3.26 10.04
C LEU A 83 0.92 -1.97 10.40
N TRP A 84 -0.42 -1.97 10.26
CA TRP A 84 -1.25 -0.84 10.65
C TRP A 84 -1.06 -0.47 12.13
N ASN A 85 -1.03 -1.44 13.03
CA ASN A 85 -0.78 -1.20 14.45
C ASN A 85 0.61 -0.61 14.69
N ILE A 86 1.65 -1.14 14.02
CA ILE A 86 3.02 -0.61 14.12
C ILE A 86 3.06 0.86 13.68
N CYS A 87 2.37 1.23 12.59
CA CYS A 87 2.27 2.62 12.15
C CYS A 87 1.60 3.53 13.19
N ASN A 88 0.57 3.03 13.90
CA ASN A 88 -0.13 3.79 14.94
C ASN A 88 0.62 3.86 16.27
N GLU A 89 1.62 2.99 16.47
CA GLU A 89 2.44 2.92 17.68
C GLU A 89 3.76 3.70 17.55
N LEU A 90 4.04 4.29 16.38
CA LEU A 90 5.20 5.17 16.20
C LEU A 90 5.18 6.30 17.24
N SER A 91 6.31 6.46 17.93
CA SER A 91 6.44 7.51 18.93
C SER A 91 6.38 8.91 18.31
N GLU A 92 6.10 9.93 19.13
CA GLU A 92 6.16 11.33 18.69
C GLU A 92 7.52 11.69 18.08
N VAL A 93 8.62 11.07 18.57
CA VAL A 93 9.98 11.27 18.03
C VAL A 93 10.19 10.58 16.68
N ALA A 94 9.45 9.51 16.40
CA ALA A 94 9.49 8.80 15.12
C ALA A 94 8.50 9.35 14.10
N PHE A 95 7.52 10.14 14.54
CA PHE A 95 6.42 10.59 13.71
C PHE A 95 5.79 11.90 14.21
N HIS A 96 6.32 13.03 13.74
CA HIS A 96 5.72 14.34 13.96
C HIS A 96 5.82 15.23 12.73
N CYS A 97 4.97 16.26 12.68
CA CYS A 97 4.96 17.21 11.57
C CYS A 97 6.27 18.01 11.51
N ASP A 98 6.60 18.46 10.29
CA ASP A 98 7.73 19.33 9.99
C ASP A 98 9.13 18.76 10.27
N ASP A 99 9.25 17.45 10.52
CA ASP A 99 10.53 16.74 10.57
C ASP A 99 10.73 15.86 9.33
N TYR A 100 11.80 16.17 8.58
CA TYR A 100 12.21 15.44 7.38
C TYR A 100 13.14 14.25 7.67
N GLU A 101 13.58 14.13 8.91
CA GLU A 101 14.43 13.05 9.39
C GLU A 101 13.63 11.93 10.08
N ILE A 102 12.28 12.00 10.10
CA ILE A 102 11.44 10.98 10.76
C ILE A 102 11.78 9.56 10.28
N PHE A 103 12.07 9.38 8.98
CA PHE A 103 12.40 8.08 8.42
C PHE A 103 13.76 7.54 8.91
N HIS A 104 14.66 8.39 9.39
CA HIS A 104 15.93 7.95 9.97
C HIS A 104 15.78 7.39 11.39
N ASN A 105 14.62 7.57 12.02
CA ASN A 105 14.33 6.94 13.30
C ASN A 105 14.26 5.41 13.16
N GLN A 106 14.87 4.69 14.10
CA GLN A 106 14.95 3.23 14.09
C GLN A 106 13.58 2.52 14.15
N GLU A 107 12.53 3.17 14.65
CA GLU A 107 11.17 2.61 14.70
C GLU A 107 10.63 2.31 13.29
N TRP A 108 11.05 3.06 12.28
CA TRP A 108 10.71 2.82 10.87
C TRP A 108 11.29 1.53 10.30
N ASN A 109 12.31 0.94 10.93
CA ASN A 109 12.87 -0.33 10.45
C ASN A 109 11.84 -1.46 10.52
N GLN A 110 10.97 -1.44 11.53
CA GLN A 110 9.91 -2.44 11.66
C GLN A 110 8.83 -2.23 10.59
N VAL A 111 8.42 -0.99 10.35
CA VAL A 111 7.50 -0.61 9.25
C VAL A 111 8.02 -1.14 7.91
N ARG A 112 9.29 -0.87 7.59
CA ARG A 112 9.94 -1.34 6.35
C ARG A 112 9.95 -2.85 6.25
N SER A 113 10.32 -3.55 7.33
CA SER A 113 10.42 -4.99 7.34
C SER A 113 9.06 -5.67 7.09
N GLU A 114 8.01 -5.23 7.77
CA GLU A 114 6.66 -5.78 7.59
C GLU A 114 6.10 -5.44 6.21
N ALA A 115 6.33 -4.23 5.70
CA ALA A 115 5.92 -3.85 4.35
C ALA A 115 6.56 -4.75 3.28
N ARG A 116 7.87 -5.05 3.39
CA ARG A 116 8.56 -6.00 2.50
C ARG A 116 7.98 -7.40 2.57
N GLU A 117 7.63 -7.87 3.76
CA GLU A 117 7.03 -9.19 3.95
C GLU A 117 5.66 -9.28 3.24
N ILE A 118 4.80 -8.27 3.40
CA ILE A 118 3.49 -8.23 2.75
C ILE A 118 3.64 -8.17 1.22
N LEU A 119 4.55 -7.35 0.69
CA LEU A 119 4.83 -7.29 -0.75
C LEU A 119 5.28 -8.63 -1.32
N SER A 120 6.07 -9.39 -0.55
CA SER A 120 6.49 -10.75 -0.94
C SER A 120 5.32 -11.72 -1.00
N VAL A 121 4.35 -11.61 -0.08
CA VAL A 121 3.13 -12.44 -0.10
C VAL A 121 2.25 -12.12 -1.30
N VAL A 122 2.13 -10.84 -1.65
CA VAL A 122 1.38 -10.40 -2.85
C VAL A 122 2.09 -10.80 -4.15
N ASP A 123 3.41 -11.02 -4.10
CA ASP A 123 4.26 -11.21 -5.28
C ASP A 123 4.25 -9.95 -6.18
N TRP A 124 4.28 -8.76 -5.54
CA TRP A 124 4.09 -7.45 -6.16
C TRP A 124 5.04 -7.17 -7.33
N GLN A 125 6.25 -7.71 -7.28
CA GLN A 125 7.26 -7.53 -8.33
C GLN A 125 6.77 -7.99 -9.73
N ASN A 126 5.79 -8.90 -9.80
CA ASN A 126 5.20 -9.37 -11.05
C ASN A 126 4.00 -8.54 -11.55
N VAL A 127 3.60 -7.50 -10.81
CA VAL A 127 2.47 -6.62 -11.14
C VAL A 127 2.91 -5.16 -11.26
N LYS A 128 3.92 -4.74 -10.49
CA LYS A 128 4.26 -3.33 -10.29
C LYS A 128 4.49 -2.51 -11.57
N ASN A 129 5.05 -3.12 -12.61
CA ASN A 129 5.33 -2.43 -13.87
C ASN A 129 4.05 -2.06 -14.64
N ASP A 130 2.96 -2.79 -14.41
CA ASP A 130 1.66 -2.57 -15.03
C ASP A 130 0.67 -1.85 -14.09
N ALA A 131 1.07 -1.63 -12.83
CA ALA A 131 0.18 -1.16 -11.76
C ALA A 131 -0.48 0.18 -12.08
N ASP A 132 0.28 1.17 -12.54
CA ASP A 132 -0.26 2.51 -12.82
C ASP A 132 -1.32 2.49 -13.93
N ASP A 133 -1.04 1.77 -15.02
CA ASP A 133 -1.99 1.59 -16.13
C ASP A 133 -3.22 0.78 -15.69
N LEU A 134 -3.00 -0.29 -14.91
CA LEU A 134 -4.08 -1.11 -14.36
C LEU A 134 -5.00 -0.27 -13.45
N MET A 135 -4.42 0.55 -12.57
CA MET A 135 -5.16 1.43 -11.67
C MET A 135 -5.92 2.50 -12.43
N LEU A 136 -5.31 3.11 -13.47
CA LEU A 136 -5.99 4.06 -14.34
C LEU A 136 -7.21 3.42 -15.01
N LYS A 137 -7.05 2.23 -15.60
CA LYS A 137 -8.14 1.48 -16.23
C LYS A 137 -9.25 1.16 -15.24
N CYS A 138 -8.91 0.69 -14.03
CA CYS A 138 -9.90 0.42 -12.98
C CYS A 138 -10.66 1.69 -12.57
N ARG A 139 -9.97 2.83 -12.41
CA ARG A 139 -10.61 4.13 -12.09
C ARG A 139 -11.55 4.59 -13.21
N MET A 140 -11.15 4.43 -14.48
CA MET A 140 -11.99 4.78 -15.62
C MET A 140 -13.26 3.91 -15.68
N SER A 141 -13.15 2.63 -15.35
CA SER A 141 -14.30 1.71 -15.29
C SER A 141 -15.25 2.02 -14.12
N LEU A 142 -14.70 2.33 -12.94
CA LEU A 142 -15.49 2.61 -11.73
C LEU A 142 -16.11 4.01 -11.74
N TYR A 143 -15.41 5.00 -12.29
CA TYR A 143 -15.78 6.42 -12.25
C TYR A 143 -15.76 7.06 -13.64
N PRO A 144 -16.51 6.52 -14.62
CA PRO A 144 -16.39 6.93 -16.03
C PRO A 144 -16.71 8.40 -16.28
N TYR A 145 -17.50 9.06 -15.43
CA TYR A 145 -17.84 10.47 -15.56
C TYR A 145 -16.68 11.42 -15.23
N MET A 146 -15.68 10.98 -14.46
CA MET A 146 -14.48 11.78 -14.16
C MET A 146 -13.46 11.81 -15.30
N TYR A 147 -13.59 10.91 -16.28
CA TYR A 147 -12.61 10.68 -17.36
C TYR A 147 -13.20 10.83 -18.77
N LYS A 148 -14.42 11.33 -18.90
CA LYS A 148 -14.99 11.74 -20.19
C LYS A 148 -14.49 13.13 -20.56
N HIS A 149 -13.64 13.22 -21.58
CA HIS A 149 -13.34 14.46 -22.30
C HIS A 149 -14.34 14.68 -23.44
#